data_AF-E3USC7-F1
#
_entry.id   AF-E3USC7-F1
#
_cell.length_a   1.000
_cell.length_b   1.000
_cell.length_c   1.000
_cell.angle_alpha   90.00
_cell.angle_beta   90.00
_cell.angle_gamma   90.00
#
_symmetry.space_group_name_H-M   'P 1'
#
loop_
_entity.id
_entity.type
_entity.pdbx_description
1 polymer ?
#
loop_
_entity_poly.entity_id
_entity_poly.type
_entity_poly.pdbx_seq_one_letter_code
_entity_poly.pdbx_strand_id
1 'polypeptide(L)'
;MFLQNLLMADNKSNCFDSRLWQACAGTMVKMPAVDSIVLYFPQGHAEHAGVNVEFRSDVKIPSYIPCRVSSIKYMAERETDEVFAKIRLTPVRLSEFFETPEEEGMVKIGSDNSRKPLSFAKTLTQSDANNGGGFSVPKNCADTIFPTLDYNVNPPVQTLSATDIHGKSWQFRHIYRGTPERHLLTTGWSTFVNQKKLVAGDSIVFLRNENDKISIGIRRIKKKSVAMEPETSPWWFPSVGNLTIPRGGFSAFLRDDHNTNSSWSLINRGNVKAESVIEATKLATNGQPFEVIFYPQSTTPEFFVKASRVKAALQIPWCSGMRFKMPFETEDLVISWFMGTISSVQANDPSQWPDSPWRMLQVIQTIFSIYIMLL
;
A
#
# COMPACT_ATOMS: atom_id res chain seq x y z
N MET A 1 -31.24 -31.81 -10.93
CA MET A 1 -30.54 -31.70 -9.62
C MET A 1 -29.02 -31.83 -9.71
N PHE A 2 -28.42 -32.50 -10.71
CA PHE A 2 -26.96 -32.60 -10.84
C PHE A 2 -26.25 -31.41 -11.53
N LEU A 3 -26.97 -30.58 -12.29
CA LEU A 3 -26.40 -29.40 -12.97
C LEU A 3 -26.44 -28.10 -12.13
N GLN A 4 -27.22 -28.05 -11.05
CA GLN A 4 -27.23 -26.91 -10.11
C GLN A 4 -26.05 -26.97 -9.13
N ASN A 5 -25.50 -28.16 -8.89
CA ASN A 5 -24.35 -28.36 -8.00
C ASN A 5 -23.00 -28.14 -8.70
N LEU A 6 -22.96 -28.07 -10.05
CA LEU A 6 -21.75 -27.80 -10.81
C LEU A 6 -21.49 -26.29 -11.02
N LEU A 7 -22.53 -25.45 -10.90
CA LEU A 7 -22.43 -23.98 -10.92
C LEU A 7 -22.13 -23.35 -9.55
N MET A 8 -22.12 -24.14 -8.48
CA MET A 8 -21.74 -23.73 -7.12
C MET A 8 -20.30 -24.13 -6.75
N ALA A 9 -19.59 -24.85 -7.64
CA ALA A 9 -18.28 -25.43 -7.38
C ALA A 9 -17.10 -24.62 -7.94
N ASP A 10 -17.32 -23.56 -8.72
CA ASP A 10 -16.24 -22.77 -9.36
C ASP A 10 -16.13 -21.32 -8.85
N ASN A 11 -16.67 -21.03 -7.65
CA ASN A 11 -16.68 -19.67 -7.09
C ASN A 11 -16.10 -19.55 -5.66
N LYS A 12 -15.30 -20.53 -5.22
CA LYS A 12 -14.30 -20.27 -4.15
C LYS A 12 -13.04 -19.66 -4.79
N SER A 13 -13.21 -18.53 -5.47
CA SER A 13 -12.08 -17.75 -5.98
C SER A 13 -11.33 -17.16 -4.78
N ASN A 14 -10.26 -17.82 -4.32
CA ASN A 14 -9.21 -17.35 -3.39
C ASN A 14 -9.48 -16.00 -2.70
N CYS A 15 -10.54 -15.91 -1.89
CA CYS A 15 -10.84 -14.70 -1.15
C CYS A 15 -10.10 -14.84 0.18
N PHE A 16 -8.96 -14.17 0.29
CA PHE A 16 -8.13 -14.21 1.50
C PHE A 16 -8.87 -13.58 2.68
N ASP A 17 -8.47 -13.93 3.92
CA ASP A 17 -8.98 -13.26 5.12
C ASP A 17 -8.72 -11.76 4.96
N SER A 18 -9.78 -10.98 4.78
CA SER A 18 -9.71 -9.54 4.51
C SER A 18 -8.96 -8.80 5.61
N ARG A 19 -8.97 -9.34 6.84
CA ARG A 19 -8.27 -8.77 7.99
C ARG A 19 -6.76 -8.98 7.90
N LEU A 20 -6.31 -10.18 7.53
CA LEU A 20 -4.90 -10.45 7.30
C LEU A 20 -4.39 -9.64 6.10
N TRP A 21 -5.16 -9.60 5.02
CA TRP A 21 -4.83 -8.78 3.85
C TRP A 21 -4.68 -7.31 4.24
N GLN A 22 -5.64 -6.76 4.98
CA GLN A 22 -5.60 -5.37 5.47
C GLN A 22 -4.41 -5.13 6.39
N ALA A 23 -4.08 -6.09 7.26
CA ALA A 23 -2.93 -6.01 8.12
C ALA A 23 -1.59 -6.11 7.34
N CYS A 24 -1.57 -6.74 6.16
CA CYS A 24 -0.40 -6.73 5.26
C CYS A 24 -0.34 -5.44 4.42
N ALA A 25 -1.49 -4.91 4.01
CA ALA A 25 -1.57 -3.71 3.17
C ALA A 25 -1.05 -2.44 3.84
N GLY A 26 -1.16 -2.35 5.18
CA GLY A 26 -0.74 -1.17 5.94
C GLY A 26 -1.87 -0.58 6.77
N THR A 27 -1.52 0.17 7.82
CA THR A 27 -2.55 0.81 8.67
C THR A 27 -3.22 2.01 7.99
N MET A 28 -2.59 2.55 6.95
CA MET A 28 -3.05 3.74 6.21
C MET A 28 -4.04 3.43 5.10
N VAL A 29 -4.05 2.20 4.59
CA VAL A 29 -4.92 1.77 3.49
C VAL A 29 -6.35 1.62 4.00
N LYS A 30 -7.32 2.25 3.34
CA LYS A 30 -8.73 2.13 3.71
C LYS A 30 -9.57 1.76 2.51
N MET A 31 -9.84 0.47 2.36
CA MET A 31 -10.65 -0.03 1.27
C MET A 31 -12.11 0.46 1.40
N PRO A 32 -12.73 0.95 0.32
CA PRO A 32 -14.14 1.36 0.34
C PRO A 32 -15.05 0.14 0.55
N ALA A 33 -16.25 0.37 1.06
CA ALA A 33 -17.26 -0.68 1.15
C ALA A 33 -17.80 -1.06 -0.24
N VAL A 34 -18.18 -2.32 -0.42
CA VAL A 34 -18.96 -2.74 -1.60
C VAL A 34 -20.27 -1.95 -1.62
N ASP A 35 -20.76 -1.63 -2.82
CA ASP A 35 -21.90 -0.76 -3.12
C ASP A 35 -21.75 0.72 -2.74
N SER A 36 -20.64 1.13 -2.15
CA SER A 36 -20.35 2.55 -1.93
C SER A 36 -19.96 3.27 -3.22
N ILE A 37 -20.16 4.60 -3.24
CA ILE A 37 -19.76 5.46 -4.36
C ILE A 37 -18.36 6.01 -4.11
N VAL A 38 -17.49 5.83 -5.11
CA VAL A 38 -16.12 6.33 -5.16
C VAL A 38 -15.92 7.21 -6.40
N LEU A 39 -14.92 8.07 -6.38
CA LEU A 39 -14.42 8.77 -7.56
C LEU A 39 -13.18 8.04 -8.06
N TYR A 40 -13.26 7.49 -9.27
CA TYR A 40 -12.13 6.92 -9.98
C TYR A 40 -11.35 8.03 -10.69
N PHE A 41 -10.04 8.11 -10.43
CA PHE A 41 -9.12 9.09 -11.02
C PHE A 41 -8.18 8.40 -12.02
N PRO A 42 -8.39 8.58 -13.34
CA PRO A 42 -7.49 8.02 -14.35
C PRO A 42 -6.03 8.47 -14.18
N GLN A 43 -5.82 9.74 -13.83
CA GLN A 43 -4.50 10.31 -13.55
C GLN A 43 -3.78 9.55 -12.42
N GLY A 44 -4.49 9.22 -11.34
CA GLY A 44 -3.94 8.43 -10.24
C GLY A 44 -3.67 6.98 -10.59
N HIS A 45 -4.54 6.37 -11.41
CA HIS A 45 -4.33 5.01 -11.88
C HIS A 45 -3.09 4.92 -12.79
N ALA A 46 -2.82 5.95 -13.60
CA ALA A 46 -1.61 6.04 -14.40
C ALA A 46 -0.33 6.08 -13.54
N GLU A 47 -0.33 6.78 -12.39
CA GLU A 47 0.82 6.79 -11.47
C GLU A 47 1.18 5.39 -10.96
N HIS A 48 0.21 4.48 -10.84
CA HIS A 48 0.44 3.10 -10.40
C HIS A 48 1.13 2.23 -11.46
N ALA A 49 1.13 2.63 -12.73
CA ALA A 49 1.81 1.90 -13.79
C ALA A 49 3.34 2.07 -13.75
N GLY A 50 3.84 3.11 -13.06
CA GLY A 50 5.28 3.40 -12.97
C GLY A 50 5.93 3.79 -14.30
N VAL A 51 5.12 4.01 -15.35
CA VAL A 51 5.53 4.44 -16.69
C VAL A 51 4.60 5.55 -17.15
N ASN A 52 5.05 6.39 -18.09
CA ASN A 52 4.18 7.40 -18.67
C ASN A 52 3.04 6.72 -19.44
N VAL A 53 1.80 6.97 -19.03
CA VAL A 53 0.61 6.46 -19.72
C VAL A 53 0.07 7.57 -20.61
N GLU A 54 0.27 7.43 -21.91
CA GLU A 54 -0.25 8.39 -22.88
C GLU A 54 -1.71 8.06 -23.20
N PHE A 55 -2.61 8.86 -22.62
CA PHE A 55 -4.01 8.85 -23.02
C PHE A 55 -4.13 9.46 -24.43
N ARG A 56 -4.79 8.75 -25.35
CA ARG A 56 -4.96 9.24 -26.72
C ARG A 56 -5.71 10.58 -26.72
N SER A 57 -5.19 11.54 -27.47
CA SER A 57 -5.68 12.93 -27.51
C SER A 57 -7.03 13.12 -28.20
N ASP A 58 -7.58 12.07 -28.83
CA ASP A 58 -8.84 12.11 -29.58
C ASP A 58 -10.09 12.07 -28.69
N VAL A 59 -9.96 11.68 -27.43
CA VAL A 59 -11.07 11.62 -26.47
C VAL A 59 -10.75 12.48 -25.24
N LYS A 60 -11.61 13.47 -24.95
CA LYS A 60 -11.50 14.24 -23.71
C LYS A 60 -11.90 13.35 -22.52
N ILE A 61 -10.92 12.95 -21.73
CA ILE A 61 -11.15 12.10 -20.55
C ILE A 61 -11.51 13.00 -19.35
N PRO A 62 -12.58 12.68 -18.58
CA PRO A 62 -12.89 13.39 -17.34
C PRO A 62 -11.81 13.15 -16.26
N SER A 63 -11.45 14.19 -15.50
CA SER A 63 -10.44 14.11 -14.42
C SER A 63 -10.81 13.09 -13.33
N TYR A 64 -12.11 12.85 -13.14
CA TYR A 64 -12.64 11.77 -12.32
C TYR A 64 -13.97 11.25 -12.88
N ILE A 65 -14.28 9.99 -12.56
CA ILE A 65 -15.51 9.31 -12.96
C ILE A 65 -16.17 8.74 -11.69
N PRO A 66 -17.38 9.17 -11.33
CA PRO A 66 -18.14 8.56 -10.25
C PRO A 66 -18.46 7.09 -10.56
N CYS A 67 -18.12 6.20 -9.63
CA CYS A 67 -18.32 4.76 -9.78
C CYS A 67 -18.90 4.15 -8.50
N ARG A 68 -19.74 3.13 -8.65
CA ARG A 68 -20.12 2.23 -7.57
C ARG A 68 -19.14 1.08 -7.49
N VAL A 69 -18.71 0.74 -6.28
CA VAL A 69 -17.84 -0.43 -6.03
C VAL A 69 -18.67 -1.71 -6.11
N SER A 70 -18.57 -2.44 -7.21
CA SER A 70 -19.36 -3.67 -7.43
C SER A 70 -18.81 -4.87 -6.66
N SER A 71 -17.49 -5.00 -6.54
CA SER A 71 -16.86 -6.08 -5.77
C SER A 71 -15.40 -5.78 -5.50
N ILE A 72 -14.88 -6.29 -4.38
CA ILE A 72 -13.45 -6.26 -4.05
C ILE A 72 -13.00 -7.71 -3.84
N LYS A 73 -11.94 -8.11 -4.56
CA LYS A 73 -11.24 -9.38 -4.32
C LYS A 73 -9.86 -9.09 -3.76
N TYR A 74 -9.63 -9.52 -2.54
CA TYR A 74 -8.33 -9.45 -1.89
C TYR A 74 -7.43 -10.56 -2.41
N MET A 75 -6.23 -10.20 -2.87
CA MET A 75 -5.29 -11.08 -3.54
C MET A 75 -3.87 -10.94 -2.95
N ALA A 76 -3.02 -11.93 -3.19
CA ALA A 76 -1.61 -11.91 -2.83
C ALA A 76 -0.81 -12.67 -3.88
N GLU A 77 0.35 -12.13 -4.26
CA GLU A 77 1.28 -12.77 -5.19
C GLU A 77 1.94 -13.99 -4.54
N ARG A 78 1.99 -15.11 -5.28
CA ARG A 78 2.44 -16.41 -4.73
C ARG A 78 3.91 -16.47 -4.36
N GLU A 79 4.75 -15.65 -5.00
CA GLU A 79 6.21 -15.71 -4.82
C GLU A 79 6.73 -14.66 -3.83
N THR A 80 6.12 -13.48 -3.84
CA THR A 80 6.56 -12.31 -3.07
C THR A 80 5.79 -12.14 -1.76
N ASP A 81 4.61 -12.76 -1.66
CA ASP A 81 3.57 -12.48 -0.67
C ASP A 81 3.06 -11.03 -0.72
N GLU A 82 3.34 -10.28 -1.80
CA GLU A 82 2.84 -8.92 -1.97
C GLU A 82 1.32 -8.92 -2.17
N VAL A 83 0.63 -8.17 -1.32
CA VAL A 83 -0.83 -8.07 -1.34
C VAL A 83 -1.31 -7.06 -2.38
N PHE A 84 -2.40 -7.37 -3.05
CA PHE A 84 -3.09 -6.47 -3.99
C PHE A 84 -4.60 -6.73 -3.98
N ALA A 85 -5.39 -5.79 -4.50
CA ALA A 85 -6.83 -5.92 -4.62
C ALA A 85 -7.26 -5.79 -6.08
N LYS A 86 -8.22 -6.61 -6.49
CA LYS A 86 -8.96 -6.44 -7.74
C LYS A 86 -10.31 -5.82 -7.41
N ILE A 87 -10.58 -4.67 -7.98
CA ILE A 87 -11.77 -3.88 -7.66
C ILE A 87 -12.58 -3.72 -8.93
N ARG A 88 -13.83 -4.18 -8.90
CA ARG A 88 -14.75 -3.99 -10.01
C ARG A 88 -15.57 -2.73 -9.76
N LEU A 89 -15.50 -1.79 -10.68
CA LEU A 89 -16.17 -0.49 -10.63
C LEU A 89 -17.22 -0.41 -11.73
N THR A 90 -18.36 0.20 -11.43
CA THR A 90 -19.41 0.49 -12.40
C THR A 90 -19.68 1.99 -12.40
N PRO A 91 -19.47 2.71 -13.51
CA PRO A 91 -19.77 4.14 -13.60
C PRO A 91 -21.23 4.43 -13.24
N VAL A 92 -21.46 5.48 -12.45
CA VAL A 92 -22.81 5.94 -12.08
C VAL A 92 -23.12 7.27 -12.75
N ARG A 93 -24.41 7.55 -12.95
CA ARG A 93 -24.85 8.84 -13.50
C ARG A 93 -24.63 9.94 -12.46
N LEU A 94 -24.40 11.16 -12.93
CA LEU A 94 -24.19 12.32 -12.06
C LEU A 94 -25.38 12.56 -11.11
N SER A 95 -26.62 12.30 -11.53
CA SER A 95 -27.81 12.43 -10.66
C SER A 95 -27.71 11.54 -9.41
N GLU A 96 -27.38 10.26 -9.60
CA GLU A 96 -27.19 9.30 -8.50
C GLU A 96 -26.01 9.72 -7.60
N PHE A 97 -24.97 10.31 -8.18
CA PHE A 97 -23.84 10.87 -7.42
C PHE A 97 -24.23 12.06 -6.54
N PHE A 98 -25.09 12.97 -7.00
CA PHE A 98 -25.56 14.12 -6.21
C PHE A 98 -26.64 13.76 -5.18
N GLU A 99 -27.42 12.70 -5.43
CA GLU A 99 -28.45 12.20 -4.50
C GLU A 99 -27.87 11.42 -3.31
N THR A 100 -26.58 11.04 -3.35
CA THR A 100 -25.95 10.39 -2.20
C THR A 100 -25.97 11.31 -0.97
N PRO A 101 -26.56 10.87 0.17
CA PRO A 101 -26.54 11.66 1.40
C PRO A 101 -25.10 12.02 1.76
N GLU A 102 -24.87 13.31 2.03
CA GLU A 102 -23.64 13.74 2.67
C GLU A 102 -23.62 13.10 4.06
N GLU A 103 -22.82 12.05 4.26
CA GLU A 103 -22.48 11.62 5.61
C GLU A 103 -21.81 12.83 6.27
N GLU A 104 -22.55 13.54 7.12
CA GLU A 104 -22.10 14.77 7.76
C GLU A 104 -20.70 14.60 8.34
N GLY A 105 -19.81 15.48 7.89
CA GLY A 105 -18.42 15.51 8.29
C GLY A 105 -18.29 15.69 9.79
N MET A 106 -17.89 14.63 10.46
CA MET A 106 -16.87 14.76 11.48
C MET A 106 -15.84 13.67 11.24
N VAL A 107 -14.57 14.08 11.09
CA VAL A 107 -13.44 13.19 11.31
C VAL A 107 -13.50 12.79 12.79
N LYS A 108 -14.40 11.87 13.14
CA LYS A 108 -14.28 11.09 14.35
C LYS A 108 -13.03 10.25 14.11
N ILE A 109 -11.90 10.70 14.67
CA ILE A 109 -10.88 9.78 15.20
C ILE A 109 -11.58 9.08 16.37
N GLY A 110 -12.54 8.22 16.04
CA GLY A 110 -13.48 7.60 16.94
C GLY A 110 -13.59 6.18 16.48
N SER A 111 -12.80 5.34 17.14
CA SER A 111 -12.90 3.89 17.23
C SER A 111 -14.22 3.37 16.64
N ASP A 112 -14.16 2.83 15.42
CA ASP A 112 -15.14 1.85 15.04
C ASP A 112 -15.03 0.74 16.09
N ASN A 113 -16.11 0.55 16.86
CA ASN A 113 -16.16 -0.36 18.00
C ASN A 113 -16.44 -1.81 17.54
N SER A 114 -16.27 -2.09 16.24
CA SER A 114 -15.92 -3.44 15.79
C SER A 114 -14.58 -3.78 16.45
N ARG A 115 -14.50 -4.89 17.19
CA ARG A 115 -13.25 -5.31 17.85
C ARG A 115 -12.16 -5.41 16.78
N LYS A 116 -11.34 -4.36 16.64
CA LYS A 116 -10.28 -4.32 15.65
C LYS A 116 -9.43 -5.58 15.88
N PRO A 117 -9.26 -6.44 14.86
CA PRO A 117 -8.53 -7.68 15.04
C PRO A 117 -7.14 -7.35 15.58
N LEU A 118 -6.73 -8.09 16.61
CA LEU A 118 -5.44 -7.87 17.23
C LEU A 118 -4.39 -8.26 16.19
N SER A 119 -3.72 -7.26 15.65
CA SER A 119 -2.64 -7.41 14.68
C SER A 119 -1.40 -6.72 15.21
N PHE A 120 -0.25 -7.37 15.08
CA PHE A 120 1.04 -6.82 15.42
C PHE A 120 1.97 -6.92 14.23
N ALA A 121 2.69 -5.85 13.92
CA ALA A 121 3.68 -5.85 12.86
C ALA A 121 5.05 -5.46 13.43
N LYS A 122 6.10 -6.15 13.00
CA LYS A 122 7.49 -5.83 13.35
C LYS A 122 8.38 -5.89 12.12
N THR A 123 9.16 -4.84 11.95
CA THR A 123 10.29 -4.79 11.01
C THR A 123 11.42 -5.71 11.50
N LEU A 124 11.89 -6.58 10.61
CA LEU A 124 12.92 -7.56 10.87
C LEU A 124 14.28 -6.87 10.99
N THR A 125 14.94 -7.13 12.10
CA THR A 125 16.34 -6.72 12.29
C THR A 125 17.28 -7.69 11.59
N GLN A 126 18.56 -7.33 11.47
CA GLN A 126 19.58 -8.21 10.89
C GLN A 126 19.68 -9.56 11.62
N SER A 127 19.45 -9.60 12.94
CA SER A 127 19.48 -10.84 13.72
C SER A 127 18.23 -11.70 13.55
N ASP A 128 17.09 -11.10 13.20
CA ASP A 128 15.87 -11.86 12.89
C ASP A 128 15.97 -12.52 11.51
N ALA A 129 16.60 -11.87 10.53
CA ALA A 129 16.68 -12.35 9.15
C ALA A 129 17.94 -13.19 8.83
N ASN A 130 18.79 -13.48 9.82
CA ASN A 130 20.01 -14.24 9.59
C ASN A 130 19.77 -15.77 9.57
N ASN A 131 20.65 -16.49 8.88
CA ASN A 131 20.63 -17.95 8.86
C ASN A 131 21.11 -18.51 10.20
N GLY A 132 20.18 -18.99 11.02
CA GLY A 132 20.47 -19.64 12.30
C GLY A 132 20.03 -18.85 13.53
N GLY A 133 19.55 -17.61 13.38
CA GLY A 133 18.92 -16.83 14.45
C GLY A 133 17.45 -17.19 14.66
N GLY A 134 16.90 -16.65 15.75
CA GLY A 134 15.48 -16.69 16.07
C GLY A 134 14.85 -15.31 15.95
N PHE A 135 13.54 -15.26 15.82
CA PHE A 135 12.80 -13.99 15.83
C PHE A 135 12.60 -13.50 17.26
N SER A 136 13.01 -12.27 17.54
CA SER A 136 12.75 -11.62 18.83
C SER A 136 11.32 -11.08 18.86
N VAL A 137 10.43 -11.73 19.61
CA VAL A 137 9.02 -11.34 19.71
C VAL A 137 8.88 -10.16 20.69
N PRO A 138 8.31 -9.03 20.28
CA PRO A 138 8.03 -7.93 21.20
C PRO A 138 7.01 -8.36 22.26
N LYS A 139 7.21 -7.95 23.52
CA LYS A 139 6.38 -8.37 24.66
C LYS A 139 4.87 -8.15 24.42
N ASN A 140 4.50 -6.98 23.89
CA ASN A 140 3.11 -6.67 23.54
C ASN A 140 2.50 -7.67 22.54
N CYS A 141 3.28 -8.14 21.56
CA CYS A 141 2.83 -9.18 20.62
C CYS A 141 2.58 -10.51 21.34
N ALA A 142 3.53 -10.93 22.18
CA ALA A 142 3.40 -12.18 22.93
C ALA A 142 2.18 -12.17 23.86
N ASP A 143 1.93 -11.06 24.55
CA ASP A 143 0.85 -10.93 25.53
C ASP A 143 -0.55 -10.83 24.88
N THR A 144 -0.65 -10.30 23.65
CA THR A 144 -1.95 -10.02 23.01
C THR A 144 -2.31 -10.97 21.87
N ILE A 145 -1.31 -11.46 21.11
CA ILE A 145 -1.53 -12.25 19.90
C ILE A 145 -1.32 -13.74 20.14
N PHE A 146 -0.31 -14.11 20.93
CA PHE A 146 0.03 -15.52 21.13
C PHE A 146 -0.79 -16.12 22.28
N PRO A 147 -0.98 -17.46 22.31
CA PRO A 147 -1.50 -18.12 23.49
C PRO A 147 -0.49 -17.93 24.64
N THR A 148 -1.01 -17.75 25.84
CA THR A 148 -0.20 -17.53 27.03
C THR A 148 0.69 -18.75 27.30
N LEU A 149 1.96 -18.50 27.59
CA LEU A 149 2.89 -19.56 27.99
C LEU A 149 2.56 -20.08 29.38
N ASP A 150 2.83 -21.36 29.62
CA ASP A 150 2.87 -21.91 30.97
C ASP A 150 4.21 -21.57 31.64
N TYR A 151 4.18 -20.61 32.55
CA TYR A 151 5.35 -20.14 33.29
C TYR A 151 5.78 -21.07 34.43
N ASN A 152 5.04 -22.15 34.70
CA ASN A 152 5.47 -23.18 35.65
C ASN A 152 6.53 -24.12 35.07
N VAL A 153 6.69 -24.12 33.74
CA VAL A 153 7.73 -24.88 33.02
C VAL A 153 8.96 -24.01 32.84
N ASN A 154 10.16 -24.55 33.06
CA ASN A 154 11.43 -23.82 32.88
C ASN A 154 12.33 -24.48 31.80
N PRO A 155 12.62 -23.80 30.67
CA PRO A 155 12.07 -22.49 30.26
C PRO A 155 10.62 -22.61 29.74
N PRO A 156 9.77 -21.58 29.92
CA PRO A 156 8.41 -21.58 29.37
C PRO A 156 8.43 -21.71 27.85
N VAL A 157 7.72 -22.70 27.29
CA VAL A 157 7.79 -23.06 25.87
C VAL A 157 6.47 -23.60 25.33
N GLN A 158 6.16 -23.29 24.08
CA GLN A 158 5.02 -23.87 23.35
C GLN A 158 5.30 -23.97 21.84
N THR A 159 4.48 -24.75 21.14
CA THR A 159 4.45 -24.78 19.68
C THR A 159 3.34 -23.86 19.19
N LEU A 160 3.71 -22.82 18.45
CA LEU A 160 2.77 -21.92 17.77
C LEU A 160 2.53 -22.41 16.35
N SER A 161 1.27 -22.47 15.92
CA SER A 161 0.91 -22.65 14.52
C SER A 161 0.33 -21.36 13.97
N ALA A 162 0.87 -20.87 12.86
CA ALA A 162 0.35 -19.71 12.15
C ALA A 162 0.12 -20.04 10.68
N THR A 163 -1.01 -19.58 10.12
CA THR A 163 -1.33 -19.80 8.70
C THR A 163 -0.96 -18.56 7.89
N ASP A 164 -0.23 -18.72 6.80
CA ASP A 164 0.12 -17.59 5.94
C ASP A 164 -1.05 -17.16 5.04
N ILE A 165 -0.86 -16.07 4.31
CA ILE A 165 -1.90 -15.54 3.42
C ILE A 165 -2.33 -16.52 2.34
N HIS A 166 -1.49 -17.49 1.97
CA HIS A 166 -1.80 -18.52 0.98
C HIS A 166 -2.42 -19.78 1.59
N GLY A 167 -2.68 -19.79 2.90
CA GLY A 167 -3.25 -20.94 3.60
C GLY A 167 -2.22 -21.99 4.05
N LYS A 168 -0.92 -21.74 3.87
CA LYS A 168 0.12 -22.66 4.32
C LYS A 168 0.34 -22.50 5.82
N SER A 169 0.28 -23.61 6.56
CA SER A 169 0.54 -23.63 7.99
C SER A 169 2.05 -23.70 8.28
N TRP A 170 2.49 -22.86 9.21
CA TRP A 170 3.85 -22.76 9.71
C TRP A 170 3.87 -23.04 11.21
N GLN A 171 4.83 -23.82 11.67
CA GLN A 171 5.00 -24.12 13.09
C GLN A 171 6.28 -23.49 13.61
N PHE A 172 6.17 -22.85 14.77
CA PHE A 172 7.26 -22.15 15.42
C PHE A 172 7.39 -22.60 16.87
N ARG A 173 8.61 -22.82 17.34
CA ARG A 173 8.87 -22.98 18.77
C ARG A 173 8.95 -21.61 19.44
N HIS A 174 7.93 -21.24 20.20
CA HIS A 174 7.89 -20.04 21.03
C HIS A 174 8.45 -20.36 22.41
N ILE A 175 9.46 -19.61 22.84
CA ILE A 175 10.17 -19.83 24.11
C ILE A 175 10.44 -18.49 24.80
N TYR A 176 10.26 -18.43 26.11
CA TYR A 176 10.67 -17.31 26.94
C TYR A 176 11.96 -17.67 27.67
N ARG A 177 13.06 -16.99 27.38
CA ARG A 177 14.39 -17.30 27.94
C ARG A 177 15.37 -16.15 27.77
N GLY A 178 16.58 -16.32 28.30
CA GLY A 178 17.72 -15.41 28.13
C GLY A 178 17.90 -14.46 29.31
N THR A 179 18.90 -13.59 29.24
CA THR A 179 19.23 -12.64 30.33
C THR A 179 19.49 -11.25 29.74
N PRO A 180 18.56 -10.28 29.86
CA PRO A 180 17.23 -10.42 30.44
C PRO A 180 16.33 -11.33 29.58
N GLU A 181 15.29 -11.91 30.20
CA GLU A 181 14.38 -12.84 29.54
C GLU A 181 13.54 -12.15 28.45
N ARG A 182 13.40 -12.81 27.30
CA ARG A 182 12.69 -12.31 26.12
C ARG A 182 11.93 -13.43 25.45
N HIS A 183 10.86 -13.07 24.75
CA HIS A 183 10.10 -13.99 23.90
C HIS A 183 10.83 -14.19 22.57
N LEU A 184 10.99 -15.45 22.16
CA LEU A 184 11.71 -15.82 20.94
C LEU A 184 10.91 -16.85 20.14
N LEU A 185 10.89 -16.74 18.80
CA LEU A 185 10.58 -17.86 17.91
C LEU A 185 11.89 -18.47 17.43
N THR A 186 12.09 -19.75 17.67
CA THR A 186 13.35 -20.44 17.40
C THR A 186 13.19 -21.47 16.27
N THR A 187 12.94 -22.74 16.60
CA THR A 187 12.69 -23.79 15.60
C THR A 187 11.55 -23.39 14.66
N GLY A 188 11.74 -23.60 13.36
CA GLY A 188 10.78 -23.25 12.30
C GLY A 188 10.96 -21.84 11.74
N TRP A 189 11.54 -20.90 12.50
CA TRP A 189 11.71 -19.51 12.06
C TRP A 189 12.70 -19.38 10.89
N SER A 190 13.90 -19.96 11.00
CA SER A 190 14.89 -19.90 9.91
C SER A 190 14.39 -20.56 8.63
N THR A 191 13.60 -21.63 8.73
CA THR A 191 12.93 -22.27 7.58
C THR A 191 11.92 -21.32 6.93
N PHE A 192 11.13 -20.60 7.72
CA PHE A 192 10.21 -19.59 7.23
C PHE A 192 10.94 -18.45 6.51
N VAL A 193 11.98 -17.88 7.13
CA VAL A 193 12.84 -16.84 6.55
C VAL A 193 13.43 -17.28 5.21
N ASN A 194 14.00 -18.48 5.15
CA ASN A 194 14.62 -19.00 3.94
C ASN A 194 13.61 -19.26 2.82
N GLN A 195 12.50 -19.94 3.12
CA GLN A 195 11.49 -20.24 2.10
C GLN A 195 10.78 -18.99 1.60
N LYS A 196 10.53 -18.02 2.47
CA LYS A 196 9.94 -16.72 2.11
C LYS A 196 10.99 -15.71 1.66
N LYS A 197 12.29 -16.04 1.60
CA LYS A 197 13.37 -15.12 1.18
C LYS A 197 13.30 -13.76 1.91
N LEU A 198 13.08 -13.78 3.23
CA LEU A 198 12.96 -12.56 4.02
C LEU A 198 14.33 -11.93 4.26
N VAL A 199 14.38 -10.60 4.27
CA VAL A 199 15.59 -9.83 4.56
C VAL A 199 15.36 -8.84 5.71
N ALA A 200 16.44 -8.32 6.29
CA ALA A 200 16.33 -7.22 7.24
C ALA A 200 15.65 -6.01 6.58
N GLY A 201 14.72 -5.38 7.29
CA GLY A 201 13.85 -4.32 6.76
C GLY A 201 12.48 -4.81 6.26
N ASP A 202 12.33 -6.08 5.88
CA ASP A 202 10.98 -6.66 5.70
C ASP A 202 10.23 -6.63 7.03
N SER A 203 8.90 -6.58 7.00
CA SER A 203 8.07 -6.67 8.21
C SER A 203 7.26 -7.96 8.24
N ILE A 204 7.13 -8.54 9.43
CA ILE A 204 6.20 -9.64 9.70
C ILE A 204 4.99 -9.13 10.45
N VAL A 205 3.83 -9.59 10.02
CA VAL A 205 2.53 -9.30 10.61
C VAL A 205 2.01 -10.58 11.26
N PHE A 206 1.66 -10.52 12.54
CA PHE A 206 0.89 -11.57 13.20
C PHE A 206 -0.53 -11.05 13.47
N LEU A 207 -1.53 -11.88 13.21
CA LEU A 207 -2.93 -11.55 13.46
C LEU A 207 -3.62 -12.70 14.19
N ARG A 208 -4.26 -12.41 15.32
CA ARG A 208 -5.11 -13.37 16.04
C ARG A 208 -6.56 -13.10 15.64
N ASN A 209 -7.22 -14.11 15.08
CA ASN A 209 -8.64 -14.02 14.77
C ASN A 209 -9.51 -14.39 15.99
N GLU A 210 -10.83 -14.26 15.85
CA GLU A 210 -11.81 -14.54 16.91
C GLU A 210 -11.85 -16.01 17.36
N ASN A 211 -11.34 -16.93 16.55
CA ASN A 211 -11.27 -18.37 16.86
C ASN A 211 -9.90 -18.76 17.46
N ASP A 212 -9.14 -17.80 17.97
CA ASP A 212 -7.77 -17.96 18.49
C ASP A 212 -6.77 -18.57 17.48
N LYS A 213 -7.10 -18.58 16.19
CA LYS A 213 -6.17 -18.99 15.15
C LYS A 213 -5.28 -17.80 14.79
N ILE A 214 -3.98 -18.08 14.74
CA ILE A 214 -2.97 -17.10 14.37
C ILE A 214 -2.71 -17.18 12.87
N SER A 215 -2.62 -16.01 12.26
CA SER A 215 -2.19 -15.85 10.88
C SER A 215 -0.89 -15.06 10.82
N ILE A 216 -0.07 -15.33 9.81
CA ILE A 216 1.21 -14.65 9.57
C ILE A 216 1.22 -14.02 8.18
N GLY A 217 1.60 -12.76 8.10
CA GLY A 217 1.68 -11.98 6.88
C GLY A 217 3.05 -11.33 6.73
N ILE A 218 3.36 -10.88 5.52
CA ILE A 218 4.64 -10.26 5.17
C ILE A 218 4.36 -8.90 4.55
N ARG A 219 5.13 -7.89 4.93
CA ARG A 219 5.25 -6.62 4.21
C ARG A 219 6.69 -6.49 3.74
N ARG A 220 6.91 -6.39 2.44
CA ARG A 220 8.26 -6.28 1.89
C ARG A 220 8.78 -4.87 1.98
N ILE A 221 10.06 -4.72 2.30
CA ILE A 221 10.73 -3.45 2.06
C ILE A 221 10.87 -3.26 0.54
N LYS A 222 10.23 -2.23 -0.01
CA LYS A 222 10.50 -1.82 -1.38
C LYS A 222 11.82 -1.06 -1.39
N LYS A 223 12.88 -1.68 -1.92
CA LYS A 223 14.18 -1.01 -2.06
C LYS A 223 13.99 0.24 -2.92
N LYS A 224 14.12 1.43 -2.31
CA LYS A 224 14.47 2.62 -3.07
C LYS A 224 15.84 2.36 -3.69
N SER A 225 15.97 2.44 -5.00
CA SER A 225 17.30 2.48 -5.63
C SER A 225 18.00 3.75 -5.15
N VAL A 226 18.79 3.65 -4.09
CA VAL A 226 19.77 4.67 -3.73
C VAL A 226 20.99 4.41 -4.60
N ALA A 227 20.95 4.92 -5.82
CA ALA A 227 22.18 5.24 -6.53
C ALA A 227 22.66 6.57 -5.92
N MET A 228 23.84 6.56 -5.29
CA MET A 228 24.53 7.78 -4.90
C MET A 228 24.94 8.53 -6.18
N GLU A 229 24.11 9.47 -6.61
CA GLU A 229 24.52 10.66 -7.35
C GLU A 229 24.21 11.86 -6.44
N PRO A 230 25.20 12.69 -6.06
CA PRO A 230 24.93 13.92 -5.36
C PRO A 230 24.59 15.00 -6.41
N GLU A 231 23.37 14.98 -6.94
CA GLU A 231 22.61 16.13 -7.43
C GLU A 231 21.18 15.65 -7.80
N THR A 232 20.16 16.31 -7.25
CA THR A 232 18.75 16.30 -7.69
C THR A 232 17.90 15.01 -7.51
N SER A 233 17.18 14.96 -6.38
CA SER A 233 15.71 14.80 -6.34
C SER A 233 15.07 13.37 -6.47
N PRO A 234 14.30 12.87 -5.46
CA PRO A 234 13.59 11.57 -5.54
C PRO A 234 12.30 11.66 -6.38
N TRP A 235 12.15 10.82 -7.42
CA TRP A 235 11.00 10.38 -8.28
C TRP A 235 9.54 10.94 -8.13
N TRP A 236 9.29 12.06 -7.46
CA TRP A 236 8.01 12.79 -7.44
C TRP A 236 7.99 13.94 -8.48
N PHE A 237 8.88 13.91 -9.48
CA PHE A 237 9.13 15.04 -10.39
C PHE A 237 8.62 14.78 -11.82
N PRO A 238 7.82 15.69 -12.39
CA PRO A 238 7.75 15.88 -13.84
C PRO A 238 8.93 16.75 -14.31
N SER A 239 9.63 16.34 -15.36
CA SER A 239 10.73 17.09 -15.96
C SER A 239 10.23 18.43 -16.54
N VAL A 240 10.57 19.54 -15.91
CA VAL A 240 10.40 20.88 -16.49
C VAL A 240 11.73 21.33 -17.06
N GLY A 241 11.75 21.60 -18.36
CA GLY A 241 12.95 21.84 -19.15
C GLY A 241 13.64 23.19 -18.95
N ASN A 242 14.92 23.19 -19.32
CA ASN A 242 15.81 24.26 -19.76
C ASN A 242 15.92 25.55 -18.94
N LEU A 243 17.02 25.66 -18.20
CA LEU A 243 17.84 26.89 -18.17
C LEU A 243 19.34 26.54 -18.17
N THR A 244 20.05 27.09 -19.15
CA THR A 244 21.50 26.94 -19.40
C THR A 244 22.33 27.88 -18.54
N ILE A 245 23.30 27.39 -17.77
CA ILE A 245 24.47 28.16 -17.27
C ILE A 245 25.71 27.22 -17.18
N PRO A 246 26.94 27.67 -17.50
CA PRO A 246 28.01 26.79 -17.97
C PRO A 246 29.11 26.47 -16.94
N ARG A 247 29.91 25.43 -17.28
CA ARG A 247 31.39 25.36 -17.21
C ARG A 247 32.04 24.57 -16.05
N GLY A 248 32.96 23.69 -16.46
CA GLY A 248 34.10 23.16 -15.69
C GLY A 248 33.82 21.78 -15.08
N GLY A 249 34.36 20.65 -15.52
CA GLY A 249 35.66 20.39 -16.14
C GLY A 249 36.53 19.66 -15.14
N PHE A 250 36.37 18.33 -14.99
CA PHE A 250 37.40 17.41 -14.50
C PHE A 250 37.06 15.99 -14.95
N SER A 251 37.76 15.52 -15.97
CA SER A 251 37.87 14.12 -16.36
C SER A 251 39.12 13.54 -15.72
N ALA A 252 38.99 12.39 -15.03
CA ALA A 252 39.88 11.23 -15.16
C ALA A 252 39.67 10.28 -13.97
N PHE A 253 39.27 9.04 -14.27
CA PHE A 253 39.94 7.78 -13.94
C PHE A 253 38.93 6.64 -13.74
N LEU A 254 39.30 5.47 -14.31
CA LEU A 254 38.66 4.14 -14.32
C LEU A 254 37.72 3.91 -15.52
N ARG A 255 38.24 3.58 -16.72
CA ARG A 255 38.69 2.25 -17.22
C ARG A 255 37.54 1.23 -17.34
N ASP A 256 37.24 0.89 -18.59
CA ASP A 256 36.32 -0.15 -19.06
C ASP A 256 36.55 -1.51 -18.39
N ASP A 257 35.46 -2.19 -18.06
CA ASP A 257 35.36 -3.64 -18.21
C ASP A 257 33.96 -4.01 -18.72
N HIS A 258 33.94 -4.68 -19.86
CA HIS A 258 32.74 -5.21 -20.50
C HIS A 258 32.22 -6.46 -19.77
N ASN A 259 30.91 -6.69 -19.92
CA ASN A 259 30.22 -7.99 -19.87
C ASN A 259 29.59 -8.43 -18.53
N THR A 260 28.37 -7.95 -18.24
CA THR A 260 27.24 -8.86 -17.92
C THR A 260 25.93 -8.26 -18.41
N ASN A 261 25.28 -8.98 -19.32
CA ASN A 261 23.94 -8.70 -19.81
C ASN A 261 22.89 -8.94 -18.71
N SER A 262 21.88 -8.05 -18.69
CA SER A 262 20.50 -8.33 -18.30
C SER A 262 20.22 -8.92 -16.90
N SER A 263 20.03 -8.05 -15.91
CA SER A 263 19.20 -8.35 -14.73
C SER A 263 18.67 -7.11 -13.98
N TRP A 264 19.14 -5.90 -14.35
CA TRP A 264 18.85 -4.67 -13.59
C TRP A 264 17.58 -3.92 -14.03
N SER A 265 16.89 -4.35 -15.09
CA SER A 265 15.71 -3.68 -15.65
C SER A 265 14.35 -4.17 -15.10
N LEU A 266 14.33 -5.08 -14.12
CA LEU A 266 13.10 -5.72 -13.62
C LEU A 266 12.50 -5.07 -12.37
N ILE A 267 13.11 -4.03 -11.80
CA ILE A 267 12.72 -3.50 -10.48
C ILE A 267 11.84 -2.22 -10.57
N ASN A 268 11.69 -1.64 -11.76
CA ASN A 268 10.91 -0.39 -11.97
C ASN A 268 9.63 -0.56 -12.81
N ARG A 269 9.22 -1.78 -13.17
CA ARG A 269 7.87 -1.94 -13.75
C ARG A 269 6.87 -1.82 -12.61
N GLY A 270 5.99 -0.81 -12.67
CA GLY A 270 4.79 -0.83 -11.84
C GLY A 270 4.09 -2.17 -12.04
N ASN A 271 3.61 -2.77 -10.95
CA ASN A 271 2.89 -4.04 -11.03
C ASN A 271 1.59 -3.91 -11.86
N VAL A 272 1.16 -2.67 -12.15
CA VAL A 272 0.06 -2.32 -13.05
C VAL A 272 0.59 -2.03 -14.46
N LYS A 273 -0.01 -2.65 -15.47
CA LYS A 273 0.35 -2.42 -16.88
C LYS A 273 -0.32 -1.17 -17.44
N ALA A 274 0.40 -0.36 -18.21
CA ALA A 274 -0.14 0.84 -18.86
C ALA A 274 -1.37 0.55 -19.71
N GLU A 275 -1.38 -0.57 -20.44
CA GLU A 275 -2.49 -0.98 -21.30
C GLU A 275 -3.77 -1.22 -20.49
N SER A 276 -3.63 -1.77 -19.28
CA SER A 276 -4.76 -2.00 -18.36
C SER A 276 -5.35 -0.68 -17.85
N VAL A 277 -4.51 0.34 -17.65
CA VAL A 277 -4.98 1.69 -17.26
C VAL A 277 -5.76 2.34 -18.39
N ILE A 278 -5.26 2.25 -19.62
CA ILE A 278 -5.91 2.79 -20.82
C ILE A 278 -7.25 2.09 -21.05
N GLU A 279 -7.28 0.76 -20.97
CA GLU A 279 -8.51 -0.02 -21.12
C GLU A 279 -9.54 0.32 -20.04
N ALA A 280 -9.14 0.33 -18.77
CA ALA A 280 -10.02 0.69 -17.66
C ALA A 280 -10.61 2.09 -17.84
N THR A 281 -9.80 3.05 -18.26
CA THR A 281 -10.24 4.43 -18.50
C THR A 281 -11.21 4.52 -19.67
N LYS A 282 -10.94 3.80 -20.78
CA LYS A 282 -11.85 3.73 -21.93
C LYS A 282 -13.20 3.12 -21.56
N LEU A 283 -13.21 2.04 -20.78
CA LEU A 283 -14.45 1.41 -20.31
C LEU A 283 -15.22 2.36 -19.38
N ALA A 284 -14.52 3.02 -18.46
CA ALA A 284 -15.11 3.99 -17.54
C ALA A 284 -15.77 5.17 -18.27
N THR A 285 -15.10 5.75 -19.27
CA THR A 285 -15.67 6.85 -20.07
C THR A 285 -16.88 6.44 -20.90
N ASN A 286 -16.94 5.16 -21.29
CA ASN A 286 -18.07 4.59 -22.03
C ASN A 286 -19.22 4.13 -21.11
N GLY A 287 -19.13 4.36 -19.80
CA GLY A 287 -20.15 3.96 -18.83
C GLY A 287 -20.21 2.44 -18.60
N GLN A 288 -19.17 1.70 -18.97
CA GLN A 288 -19.12 0.25 -18.83
C GLN A 288 -18.42 -0.17 -17.53
N PRO A 289 -18.85 -1.27 -16.88
CA PRO A 289 -18.12 -1.83 -15.74
C PRO A 289 -16.71 -2.26 -16.12
N PHE A 290 -15.75 -2.05 -15.22
CA PHE A 290 -14.34 -2.34 -15.44
C PHE A 290 -13.67 -2.84 -14.15
N GLU A 291 -12.54 -3.53 -14.29
CA GLU A 291 -11.71 -3.98 -13.17
C GLU A 291 -10.43 -3.16 -13.11
N VAL A 292 -10.04 -2.74 -11.91
CA VAL A 292 -8.75 -2.09 -11.62
C VAL A 292 -7.97 -2.92 -10.62
N ILE A 293 -6.64 -2.87 -10.73
CA ILE A 293 -5.73 -3.56 -9.82
C ILE A 293 -5.07 -2.51 -8.93
N PHE A 294 -5.17 -2.70 -7.62
CA PHE A 294 -4.60 -1.80 -6.64
C PHE A 294 -3.56 -2.54 -5.79
N TYR A 295 -2.32 -2.06 -5.86
CA TYR A 295 -1.25 -2.49 -4.97
C TYR A 295 -1.13 -1.47 -3.84
N PRO A 296 -1.59 -1.78 -2.61
CA PRO A 296 -1.41 -0.89 -1.48
C PRO A 296 0.09 -0.67 -1.19
N GLN A 297 0.54 0.57 -1.25
CA GLN A 297 1.88 0.96 -0.80
C GLN A 297 1.77 2.22 0.04
N SER A 298 2.68 2.37 1.01
CA SER A 298 2.73 3.55 1.88
C SER A 298 2.90 4.87 1.12
N THR A 299 3.42 4.82 -0.12
CA THR A 299 3.74 5.99 -0.95
C THR A 299 2.83 6.19 -2.14
N THR A 300 1.97 5.23 -2.50
CA THR A 300 1.11 5.33 -3.68
C THR A 300 -0.31 5.75 -3.25
N PRO A 301 -0.82 6.90 -3.72
CA PRO A 301 -2.17 7.36 -3.37
C PRO A 301 -3.25 6.42 -3.90
N GLU A 302 -4.38 6.38 -3.20
CA GLU A 302 -5.60 5.68 -3.64
C GLU A 302 -6.23 6.44 -4.82
N PHE A 303 -6.40 5.80 -5.98
CA PHE A 303 -7.01 6.41 -7.17
C PHE A 303 -8.52 6.17 -7.29
N PHE A 304 -9.14 5.59 -6.26
CA PHE A 304 -10.58 5.34 -6.15
C PHE A 304 -11.08 5.81 -4.77
N VAL A 305 -11.26 7.11 -4.59
CA VAL A 305 -11.50 7.70 -3.27
C VAL A 305 -13.00 7.79 -2.96
N LYS A 306 -13.45 7.49 -1.73
CA LYS A 306 -14.86 7.62 -1.32
C LYS A 306 -15.39 9.02 -1.69
N ALA A 307 -16.52 9.07 -2.41
CA ALA A 307 -17.08 10.32 -2.92
C ALA A 307 -17.31 11.37 -1.83
N SER A 308 -17.82 10.96 -0.66
CA SER A 308 -18.06 11.87 0.46
C SER A 308 -16.79 12.54 0.98
N ARG A 309 -15.65 11.82 0.98
CA ARG A 309 -14.35 12.38 1.40
C ARG A 309 -13.87 13.45 0.43
N VAL A 310 -13.98 13.19 -0.87
CA VAL A 310 -13.58 14.17 -1.89
C VAL A 310 -14.49 15.39 -1.85
N LYS A 311 -15.83 15.21 -1.74
CA LYS A 311 -16.78 16.31 -1.59
C LYS A 311 -16.44 17.18 -0.37
N ALA A 312 -16.24 16.57 0.80
CA ALA A 312 -15.87 17.29 2.01
C ALA A 312 -14.52 18.03 1.87
N ALA A 313 -13.53 17.41 1.22
CA ALA A 313 -12.24 18.03 0.97
C ALA A 313 -12.35 19.22 0.00
N LEU A 314 -13.21 19.14 -1.02
CA LEU A 314 -13.44 20.23 -1.99
C LEU A 314 -14.26 21.39 -1.42
N GLN A 315 -15.02 21.18 -0.34
CA GLN A 315 -15.70 22.26 0.39
C GLN A 315 -14.73 23.12 1.20
N ILE A 316 -13.51 22.63 1.49
CA ILE A 316 -12.49 23.41 2.18
C ILE A 316 -11.92 24.45 1.20
N PRO A 317 -11.91 25.75 1.54
CA PRO A 317 -11.34 26.79 0.70
C PRO A 317 -9.80 26.76 0.80
N TRP A 318 -9.18 25.75 0.20
CA TRP A 318 -7.72 25.60 0.20
C TRP A 318 -7.04 26.83 -0.38
N CYS A 319 -6.08 27.38 0.35
CA CYS A 319 -5.31 28.54 -0.08
C CYS A 319 -3.87 28.49 0.43
N SER A 320 -3.01 29.29 -0.22
CA SER A 320 -1.62 29.46 0.21
C SER A 320 -1.53 29.97 1.65
N GLY A 321 -0.58 29.45 2.42
CA GLY A 321 -0.38 29.76 3.83
C GLY A 321 -1.14 28.87 4.81
N MET A 322 -2.12 28.08 4.35
CA MET A 322 -2.81 27.12 5.23
C MET A 322 -1.87 26.03 5.72
N ARG A 323 -1.89 25.76 7.03
CA ARG A 323 -1.17 24.63 7.60
C ARG A 323 -2.04 23.38 7.61
N PHE A 324 -1.43 22.23 7.38
CA PHE A 324 -2.11 20.95 7.45
C PHE A 324 -1.25 19.93 8.21
N LYS A 325 -1.90 18.84 8.58
CA LYS A 325 -1.25 17.64 9.10
C LYS A 325 -1.69 16.44 8.28
N MET A 326 -0.75 15.59 7.90
CA MET A 326 -1.01 14.36 7.16
C MET A 326 -0.37 13.19 7.91
N PRO A 327 -1.14 12.15 8.28
CA PRO A 327 -0.58 10.95 8.87
C PRO A 327 0.20 10.16 7.82
N PHE A 328 1.33 9.59 8.20
CA PHE A 328 2.08 8.62 7.39
C PHE A 328 2.65 7.52 8.27
N GLU A 329 2.88 6.34 7.68
CA GLU A 329 3.49 5.20 8.36
C GLU A 329 5.02 5.25 8.18
N THR A 330 5.77 5.21 9.29
CA THR A 330 7.23 5.16 9.27
C THR A 330 7.74 3.76 8.93
N GLU A 331 9.05 3.62 8.70
CA GLU A 331 9.71 2.32 8.50
C GLU A 331 9.57 1.38 9.72
N ASP A 332 9.41 1.97 10.91
CA ASP A 332 9.13 1.26 12.17
C ASP A 332 7.63 0.94 12.36
N LEU A 333 6.81 1.16 11.33
CA LEU A 333 5.36 0.89 11.32
C LEU A 333 4.58 1.71 12.37
N VAL A 334 5.14 2.87 12.73
CA VAL A 334 4.51 3.84 13.63
C VAL A 334 3.86 4.93 12.79
N ILE A 335 2.65 5.35 13.17
CA ILE A 335 2.01 6.50 12.54
C ILE A 335 2.68 7.77 13.06
N SER A 336 3.34 8.50 12.17
CA SER A 336 3.86 9.84 12.42
C SER A 336 3.02 10.87 11.67
N TRP A 337 3.25 12.15 11.97
CA TRP A 337 2.52 13.27 11.38
C TRP A 337 3.47 14.11 10.57
N PHE A 338 3.18 14.23 9.28
CA PHE A 338 3.77 15.24 8.43
C PHE A 338 3.02 16.55 8.66
N MET A 339 3.75 17.62 8.95
CA MET A 339 3.20 18.97 9.08
C MET A 339 3.78 19.84 7.98
N GLY A 340 2.92 20.52 7.24
CA GLY A 340 3.34 21.39 6.15
C GLY A 340 2.43 22.59 5.98
N THR A 341 2.84 23.47 5.07
CA THR A 341 2.07 24.66 4.69
C THR A 341 1.80 24.62 3.19
N ILE A 342 0.57 24.88 2.78
CA ILE A 342 0.20 24.97 1.36
C ILE A 342 0.89 26.19 0.76
N SER A 343 1.64 26.00 -0.33
CA SER A 343 2.31 27.07 -1.07
C SER A 343 1.44 27.60 -2.20
N SER A 344 0.73 26.73 -2.91
CA SER A 344 -0.18 27.09 -4.00
C SER A 344 -1.24 26.01 -4.20
N VAL A 345 -2.30 26.38 -4.92
CA VAL A 345 -3.41 25.49 -5.27
C VAL A 345 -3.63 25.60 -6.77
N GLN A 346 -3.29 24.54 -7.51
CA GLN A 346 -3.41 24.48 -8.96
C GLN A 346 -3.42 23.02 -9.42
N ALA A 347 -4.06 22.72 -10.55
CA ALA A 347 -4.03 21.39 -11.13
C ALA A 347 -2.58 20.94 -11.42
N ASN A 348 -2.28 19.66 -11.16
CA ASN A 348 -0.92 19.11 -11.32
C ASN A 348 -0.46 19.07 -12.79
N ASP A 349 -1.39 18.78 -13.70
CA ASP A 349 -1.16 18.86 -15.14
C ASP A 349 -2.33 19.62 -15.78
N PRO A 350 -2.27 20.97 -15.81
CA PRO A 350 -3.36 21.77 -16.35
C PRO A 350 -3.56 21.58 -17.86
N SER A 351 -2.56 21.05 -18.57
CA SER A 351 -2.61 20.89 -20.03
C SER A 351 -3.53 19.75 -20.45
N GLN A 352 -3.45 18.62 -19.73
CA GLN A 352 -4.31 17.47 -19.95
C GLN A 352 -5.55 17.48 -19.02
N TRP A 353 -5.42 18.04 -17.81
CA TRP A 353 -6.40 17.93 -16.75
C TRP A 353 -6.62 19.27 -15.99
N PRO A 354 -7.15 20.32 -16.66
CA PRO A 354 -7.21 21.69 -16.12
C PRO A 354 -7.96 21.83 -14.79
N ASP A 355 -9.00 21.02 -14.57
CA ASP A 355 -9.85 21.08 -13.37
C ASP A 355 -9.70 19.82 -12.49
N SER A 356 -8.55 19.13 -12.58
CA SER A 356 -8.33 17.93 -11.78
C SER A 356 -8.01 18.28 -10.33
N PRO A 357 -8.78 17.74 -9.35
CA PRO A 357 -8.43 17.89 -7.95
C PRO A 357 -7.34 16.90 -7.52
N TRP A 358 -6.94 15.99 -8.42
CA TRP A 358 -5.84 15.08 -8.18
C TRP A 358 -4.55 15.87 -8.01
N ARG A 359 -3.92 15.75 -6.85
CA ARG A 359 -2.63 16.39 -6.59
C ARG A 359 -2.68 17.92 -6.82
N MET A 360 -3.76 18.59 -6.40
CA MET A 360 -3.92 20.03 -6.65
C MET A 360 -3.22 20.95 -5.63
N LEU A 361 -2.77 20.40 -4.50
CA LEU A 361 -2.17 21.18 -3.41
C LEU A 361 -0.64 21.08 -3.46
N GLN A 362 0.03 22.19 -3.75
CA GLN A 362 1.48 22.30 -3.57
C GLN A 362 1.78 22.68 -2.12
N VAL A 363 2.73 22.02 -1.48
CA VAL A 363 3.02 22.18 -0.05
C VAL A 363 4.50 22.32 0.23
N ILE A 364 4.90 23.17 1.17
CA ILE A 364 6.30 23.36 1.57
C ILE A 364 6.54 22.77 2.95
N GLN A 365 7.67 22.07 3.10
CA GLN A 365 8.28 21.76 4.39
C GLN A 365 9.43 22.73 4.64
N THR A 366 9.60 23.18 5.88
CA THR A 366 10.64 24.14 6.34
C THR A 366 11.91 24.11 5.49
N ILE A 367 12.04 25.16 4.67
CA ILE A 367 13.16 25.52 3.79
C ILE A 367 13.60 24.38 2.81
N PHE A 368 13.14 24.47 1.56
CA PHE A 368 13.64 23.76 0.34
C PHE A 368 12.93 22.50 -0.21
N SER A 369 11.65 22.25 0.03
CA SER A 369 10.93 21.28 -0.83
C SER A 369 9.45 21.59 -1.01
N ILE A 370 8.99 21.66 -2.27
CA ILE A 370 7.59 21.70 -2.67
C ILE A 370 7.12 20.26 -2.94
N TYR A 371 6.05 19.81 -2.31
CA TYR A 371 5.40 18.52 -2.55
C TYR A 371 4.01 18.73 -3.11
N ILE A 372 3.43 17.69 -3.70
CA ILE A 372 2.08 17.73 -4.24
C ILE A 372 1.20 16.71 -3.53
N MET A 373 0.15 17.18 -2.85
CA MET A 373 -0.74 16.33 -2.05
C MET A 373 -2.07 16.02 -2.72
N LEU A 374 -2.52 14.79 -2.50
CA LEU A 374 -3.88 14.34 -2.76
C LEU A 374 -4.86 14.90 -1.71
N LEU A 375 -6.08 15.22 -2.14
CA LEU A 375 -7.21 15.54 -1.25
C LEU A 375 -7.67 14.35 -0.39
#